data_AF-A0A2N5ZHC7-F1
#
_entry.id   AF-A0A2N5ZHC7-F1
#
_cell.length_a   1.000
_cell.length_b   1.000
_cell.length_c   1.000
_cell.angle_alpha   90.00
_cell.angle_beta   90.00
_cell.angle_gamma   90.00
#
_symmetry.space_group_name_H-M   'P 1'
#
loop_
_entity.id
_entity.type
_entity.pdbx_description
1 polymer ?
#
loop_
_entity_poly.entity_id
_entity_poly.type
_entity_poly.pdbx_seq_one_letter_code
_entity_poly.pdbx_strand_id
1 'polypeptide(L)'
;MKFKDLSSNTVFKAVSNIVTENNQQAYVIGGYVRDMFLERPSKDIDIVVEGSGIGIAKQVAKSISHKINVSYFKRFGTAMFQWEG
;
A
#
# COMPACT_ATOMS: atom_id res chain seq x y z
N MET A 1 12.63 -17.44 -11.57
CA MET A 1 12.47 -16.38 -10.54
C MET A 1 11.14 -16.64 -9.86
N LYS A 2 11.12 -16.96 -8.56
CA LYS A 2 9.86 -17.21 -7.82
C LYS A 2 9.46 -15.92 -7.12
N PHE A 3 8.30 -15.37 -7.46
CA PHE A 3 7.74 -14.23 -6.74
C PHE A 3 6.93 -14.74 -5.56
N LYS A 4 7.05 -14.06 -4.42
CA LYS A 4 6.19 -14.33 -3.27
C LYS A 4 4.76 -13.92 -3.63
N ASP A 5 3.80 -14.80 -3.33
CA ASP A 5 2.39 -14.44 -3.48
C ASP A 5 2.02 -13.39 -2.42
N LEU A 6 1.70 -12.19 -2.89
CA LEU A 6 1.33 -11.04 -2.07
C LEU A 6 -0.18 -10.95 -1.81
N SER A 7 -1.00 -11.76 -2.51
CA SER A 7 -2.46 -11.67 -2.49
C SER A 7 -3.09 -12.00 -1.12
N SER A 8 -2.36 -12.74 -0.29
CA SER A 8 -2.76 -13.08 1.08
C SER A 8 -2.62 -11.92 2.07
N ASN A 9 -1.87 -10.87 1.74
CA ASN A 9 -1.68 -9.72 2.62
C ASN A 9 -2.89 -8.78 2.53
N THR A 10 -3.50 -8.47 3.67
CA THR A 10 -4.67 -7.58 3.79
C THR A 10 -4.45 -6.22 3.12
N VAL A 11 -3.26 -5.62 3.29
CA VAL A 11 -2.95 -4.31 2.69
C VAL A 11 -2.91 -4.41 1.18
N PHE A 12 -2.22 -5.41 0.61
CA PHE A 12 -2.15 -5.56 -0.84
C PHE A 12 -3.51 -5.89 -1.46
N LYS A 13 -4.32 -6.70 -0.78
CA LYS A 13 -5.69 -6.99 -1.23
C LYS A 13 -6.56 -5.73 -1.23
N ALA A 14 -6.52 -4.94 -0.16
CA ALA A 14 -7.26 -3.69 -0.06
C ALA A 14 -6.83 -2.68 -1.14
N VAL A 15 -5.52 -2.50 -1.33
CA VAL A 15 -4.97 -1.63 -2.38
C VAL A 15 -5.43 -2.10 -3.76
N SER A 16 -5.25 -3.39 -4.06
CA SER A 16 -5.63 -3.98 -5.35
C SER A 16 -7.10 -3.76 -5.68
N ASN A 17 -8.00 -3.97 -4.71
CA ASN A 17 -9.43 -3.75 -4.92
C ASN A 17 -9.73 -2.29 -5.25
N ILE A 18 -9.22 -1.36 -4.43
CA ILE A 18 -9.51 0.07 -4.57
C ILE A 18 -8.97 0.65 -5.87
N VAL A 19 -7.74 0.28 -6.26
CA VAL A 19 -7.15 0.81 -7.50
C VAL A 19 -7.86 0.23 -8.72
N THR A 20 -8.30 -1.04 -8.65
CA THR A 20 -9.11 -1.66 -9.72
C THR A 20 -10.47 -0.97 -9.85
N GLU A 21 -11.18 -0.75 -8.74
CA GLU A 21 -12.46 -0.02 -8.71
C GLU A 21 -12.33 1.40 -9.30
N ASN A 22 -11.20 2.06 -9.04
CA ASN A 22 -10.93 3.42 -9.52
C ASN A 22 -10.30 3.46 -10.92
N ASN A 23 -10.08 2.32 -11.59
CA ASN A 23 -9.37 2.23 -12.86
C ASN A 23 -7.98 2.91 -12.82
N GLN A 24 -7.25 2.67 -11.73
CA GLN A 24 -5.90 3.17 -11.45
C GLN A 24 -4.94 2.01 -11.27
N GLN A 25 -3.64 2.29 -11.36
CA GLN A 25 -2.58 1.32 -11.09
C GLN A 25 -1.82 1.68 -9.82
N ALA A 26 -1.28 0.65 -9.16
CA ALA A 26 -0.41 0.79 -8.01
C ALA A 26 0.73 -0.22 -8.07
N TYR A 27 1.88 0.19 -7.56
CA TYR A 27 3.11 -0.59 -7.62
C TYR A 27 3.78 -0.56 -6.25
N VAL A 28 4.13 -1.75 -5.76
CA VAL A 28 4.99 -1.90 -4.59
C VAL A 28 6.41 -1.61 -5.02
N ILE A 29 7.10 -0.75 -4.26
CA ILE A 29 8.44 -0.27 -4.61
C ILE A 29 9.37 -0.30 -3.40
N GLY A 30 10.60 0.18 -3.59
CA GLY A 30 11.50 0.52 -2.48
C GLY A 30 12.10 -0.68 -1.75
N GLY A 31 12.35 -0.47 -0.45
CA GLY A 31 13.02 -1.46 0.41
C GLY A 31 12.27 -2.77 0.51
N TYR A 32 10.93 -2.73 0.50
CA TYR A 32 10.09 -3.91 0.54
C TYR A 32 10.38 -4.89 -0.60
N VAL A 33 10.49 -4.38 -1.84
CA VAL A 33 10.79 -5.21 -3.02
C VAL A 33 12.19 -5.80 -2.93
N ARG A 34 13.19 -4.99 -2.54
CA ARG A 34 14.56 -5.47 -2.33
C ARG A 34 14.60 -6.58 -1.29
N ASP A 35 13.98 -6.37 -0.14
CA ASP A 35 14.02 -7.31 0.98
C ASP A 35 13.23 -8.59 0.66
N MET A 36 12.17 -8.51 -0.15
CA MET A 36 11.50 -9.68 -0.71
C MET A 36 12.44 -10.55 -1.56
N PHE A 37 13.24 -9.94 -2.45
CA PHE A 37 14.22 -10.67 -3.26
C PHE A 37 15.38 -11.24 -2.45
N LEU A 38 15.74 -10.58 -1.35
CA LEU A 38 16.79 -11.02 -0.43
C LEU A 38 16.29 -11.97 0.66
N GLU A 39 15.01 -12.37 0.63
CA GLU A 39 14.35 -13.21 1.64
C GLU A 39 14.48 -12.65 3.08
N ARG A 40 14.46 -11.32 3.21
CA ARG A 40 14.51 -10.60 4.49
C ARG A 40 13.10 -10.20 4.95
N PRO A 41 12.81 -10.26 6.26
CA PRO A 41 11.54 -9.75 6.77
C PRO A 41 11.47 -8.23 6.56
N SER A 42 10.34 -7.74 6.06
CA SER A 42 10.07 -6.32 5.89
C SER A 42 8.63 -6.01 6.27
N LYS A 43 8.46 -4.99 7.12
CA LYS A 43 7.16 -4.50 7.60
C LYS A 43 6.75 -3.18 6.94
N ASP A 44 7.72 -2.47 6.36
CA ASP A 44 7.50 -1.17 5.74
C ASP A 44 7.15 -1.36 4.26
N ILE A 45 5.89 -1.10 3.92
CA ILE A 45 5.35 -1.27 2.57
C ILE A 45 5.25 0.10 1.90
N ASP A 46 6.07 0.32 0.87
CA ASP A 46 6.03 1.52 0.04
C ASP A 46 5.25 1.24 -1.25
N ILE A 47 4.23 2.07 -1.52
CA ILE A 47 3.37 1.94 -2.70
C ILE A 47 3.33 3.27 -3.44
N VAL A 48 3.62 3.23 -4.73
CA VAL A 48 3.33 4.33 -5.65
C VAL A 48 2.02 4.03 -6.38
N VAL A 49 1.21 5.07 -6.61
CA VAL A 49 -0.07 4.95 -7.32
C VAL A 49 -0.15 5.96 -8.44
N GLU A 50 -0.83 5.61 -9.52
CA GLU A 50 -1.17 6.54 -10.59
C GLU A 50 -2.33 7.43 -10.13
N GLY A 51 -2.07 8.72 -9.89
CA GLY A 51 -3.06 9.69 -9.39
C GLY A 51 -2.81 10.12 -7.94
N SER A 52 -3.87 10.23 -7.13
CA SER A 52 -3.75 10.76 -5.77
C SER A 52 -3.36 9.69 -4.75
N GLY A 53 -2.09 9.68 -4.32
CA GLY A 53 -1.62 8.84 -3.21
C GLY A 53 -2.39 9.06 -1.91
N ILE A 54 -2.69 10.32 -1.60
CA ILE A 54 -3.49 10.69 -0.42
C ILE A 54 -4.91 10.13 -0.51
N GLY A 55 -5.55 10.23 -1.68
CA GLY A 55 -6.90 9.73 -1.91
C GLY A 55 -6.97 8.21 -1.78
N ILE A 56 -6.01 7.49 -2.36
CA ILE A 56 -5.94 6.03 -2.26
C ILE A 56 -5.66 5.59 -0.83
N ALA A 57 -4.69 6.19 -0.14
CA ALA A 57 -4.37 5.84 1.24
C ALA A 57 -5.57 5.96 2.19
N LYS A 58 -6.39 7.01 2.03
CA LYS A 58 -7.63 7.20 2.80
C LYS A 58 -8.67 6.11 2.54
N GLN A 59 -8.88 5.75 1.28
CA GLN A 59 -9.80 4.67 0.90
C GLN A 59 -9.32 3.33 1.46
N VAL A 60 -8.01 3.03 1.33
CA VAL A 60 -7.41 1.78 1.80
C VAL A 60 -7.54 1.67 3.31
N ALA A 61 -7.12 2.68 4.06
CA ALA A 61 -7.26 2.70 5.52
C ALA A 61 -8.72 2.44 5.95
N LYS A 62 -9.68 3.13 5.33
CA LYS A 62 -11.11 2.98 5.64
C LYS A 62 -11.63 1.58 5.31
N SER A 63 -11.17 0.96 4.22
CA SER A 63 -11.56 -0.41 3.83
C SER A 63 -11.05 -1.47 4.81
N ILE A 64 -9.91 -1.21 5.46
CA ILE A 64 -9.33 -2.12 6.46
C ILE A 64 -10.01 -1.90 7.81
N SER A 65 -10.10 -0.65 8.29
CA SER A 65 -10.78 -0.31 9.53
C SER A 65 -11.03 1.20 9.65
N HIS A 66 -12.22 1.56 10.14
CA HIS A 66 -12.59 2.95 10.43
C HIS A 66 -11.75 3.61 11.53
N LYS A 67 -10.95 2.83 12.27
CA LYS A 67 -10.08 3.34 13.35
C LYS A 67 -8.69 3.77 12.85
N ILE A 68 -8.32 3.45 11.61
CA ILE A 68 -7.00 3.77 11.07
C ILE A 68 -6.96 5.25 10.67
N ASN A 69 -6.04 5.99 11.28
CA ASN A 69 -5.79 7.39 10.95
C ASN A 69 -4.72 7.49 9.85
N VAL A 70 -5.01 8.31 8.85
CA VAL A 70 -4.09 8.58 7.74
C VAL A 70 -3.41 9.92 7.94
N SER A 71 -2.09 9.89 8.11
CA SER A 71 -1.22 11.06 8.06
C SER A 71 -0.89 11.37 6.60
N TYR A 72 -0.92 12.64 6.21
CA TYR A 72 -0.65 13.03 4.83
C TYR A 72 0.16 14.31 4.73
N PHE A 73 0.96 14.40 3.67
CA PHE A 73 1.82 15.54 3.38
C PHE A 73 1.45 16.10 2.01
N LYS A 74 0.52 17.07 1.98
CA LYS A 74 -0.07 17.62 0.74
C LYS A 74 0.98 18.07 -0.27
N ARG A 75 2.04 18.74 0.19
CA ARG A 75 3.12 19.25 -0.67
C ARG A 75 3.86 18.15 -1.44
N PHE A 76 3.96 16.96 -0.86
CA PHE A 76 4.66 15.82 -1.46
C PHE A 76 3.71 14.83 -2.13
N GLY A 77 2.40 15.03 -2.03
CA GLY A 77 1.40 14.09 -2.55
C GLY A 77 1.39 12.73 -1.83
N THR A 78 2.00 12.63 -0.64
CA THR A 78 2.17 11.37 0.08
C THR A 78 1.21 11.24 1.26
N ALA A 79 0.92 10.00 1.61
CA ALA A 79 0.18 9.64 2.81
C ALA A 79 0.71 8.32 3.37
N MET A 80 0.53 8.15 4.67
CA MET A 80 0.91 6.95 5.39
C MET A 80 -0.12 6.65 6.48
N PHE A 81 -0.25 5.39 6.82
CA PHE A 81 -0.98 4.95 8.00
C PHE A 81 -0.27 3.73 8.59
N GLN A 82 -0.48 3.52 9.88
CA GLN A 82 -0.03 2.30 10.56
C GLN A 82 -1.20 1.35 10.71
N TRP A 83 -0.92 0.07 10.53
CA TRP A 83 -1.88 -1.00 10.72
C TRP A 83 -1.16 -2.15 11.44
N GLU A 84 -1.73 -2.55 12.58
CA GLU A 84 -1.32 -3.75 13.29
C GLU A 84 -2.27 -4.87 12.86
N GLY A 85 -1.74 -5.84 12.13
CA GLY A 85 -2.45 -7.01 11.62
C GLY A 85 -1.60 -8.26 11.71
#